data_AF-A0A2S5LE30-F1
#
_entry.id   AF-A0A2S5LE30-F1
#
_cell.length_a   1.000
_cell.length_b   1.000
_cell.length_c   1.000
_cell.angle_alpha   90.00
_cell.angle_beta   90.00
_cell.angle_gamma   90.00
#
_symmetry.space_group_name_H-M   'P 1'
#
loop_
_entity.id
_entity.type
_entity.pdbx_description
1 polymer ?
#
loop_
_entity_poly.entity_id
_entity_poly.type
_entity_poly.pdbx_seq_one_letter_code
_entity_poly.pdbx_strand_id
1 'polypeptide(L)'
;QTFDYVFFACHSDQALKILGKDASESERDVLGAIPYQENIVYLHHDASMLPKRKLAWAAWNYHVTAKPSNKVQVTYNMNILQNIQSPEPILVTLNHTDFINPAKVIKRLKYMHPVYTLNGVTAQARHAEISGPNLTAFAGAYWLNGFHEDGVASALAALGHFKTHTAQGA
;
A
#
# COMPACT_ATOMS: atom_id res chain seq x y z
N GLN A 1 18.49 -10.61 -20.70
CA GLN A 1 17.25 -10.93 -21.44
C GLN A 1 16.68 -9.62 -21.96
N THR A 2 16.10 -9.61 -23.15
CA THR A 2 15.49 -8.43 -23.77
C THR A 2 14.00 -8.66 -23.90
N PHE A 3 13.21 -7.61 -23.72
CA PHE A 3 11.75 -7.61 -23.84
C PHE A 3 11.33 -6.42 -24.70
N ASP A 4 10.28 -6.59 -25.50
CA ASP A 4 9.74 -5.52 -26.35
C ASP A 4 8.92 -4.50 -25.57
N TYR A 5 8.36 -4.90 -24.42
CA TYR A 5 7.52 -4.07 -23.58
C TYR A 5 7.55 -4.53 -22.12
N VAL A 6 7.47 -3.60 -21.17
CA VAL A 6 7.53 -3.91 -19.72
C VAL A 6 6.34 -3.32 -18.98
N PHE A 7 5.64 -4.14 -18.18
CA PHE A 7 4.61 -3.68 -17.26
C PHE A 7 5.16 -3.64 -15.82
N PHE A 8 5.15 -2.45 -15.22
CA PHE A 8 5.46 -2.23 -13.82
C PHE A 8 4.20 -2.37 -12.97
N ALA A 9 4.05 -3.52 -12.32
CA ALA A 9 3.01 -3.80 -11.32
C ALA A 9 3.53 -3.66 -9.87
N CYS A 10 4.44 -2.70 -9.65
CA CYS A 10 5.06 -2.38 -8.36
C CYS A 10 4.75 -0.93 -7.99
N HIS A 11 5.14 -0.48 -6.79
CA HIS A 11 4.89 0.89 -6.37
C HIS A 11 5.56 1.92 -7.30
N SER A 12 4.98 3.10 -7.44
CA SER A 12 5.48 4.15 -8.33
C SER A 12 6.91 4.61 -7.99
N ASP A 13 7.27 4.65 -6.71
CA ASP A 13 8.63 4.95 -6.24
C ASP A 13 9.63 3.84 -6.62
N GLN A 14 9.19 2.59 -6.56
CA GLN A 14 9.98 1.42 -6.98
C GLN A 14 10.17 1.42 -8.49
N ALA A 15 9.12 1.70 -9.26
CA ALA A 15 9.19 1.82 -10.72
C ALA A 15 10.20 2.92 -11.11
N LEU A 16 10.13 4.10 -10.50
CA LEU A 16 11.12 5.16 -10.72
C LEU A 16 12.54 4.73 -10.38
N LYS A 17 12.72 4.01 -9.27
CA LYS A 17 14.03 3.52 -8.87
C LYS A 17 14.58 2.50 -9.87
N ILE A 18 13.73 1.66 -10.46
CA ILE A 18 14.12 0.68 -11.47
C ILE A 18 14.48 1.36 -12.79
N LEU A 19 13.67 2.33 -13.24
CA LEU A 19 13.95 3.12 -14.44
C LEU A 19 15.22 3.97 -14.31
N GLY A 20 15.50 4.48 -13.11
CA GLY A 20 16.70 5.23 -12.82
C GLY A 20 16.88 6.44 -13.75
N LYS A 21 18.02 6.51 -14.44
CA LYS A 21 18.34 7.61 -15.37
C LYS A 21 17.52 7.59 -16.66
N ASP A 22 16.94 6.44 -17.00
CA ASP A 22 16.20 6.25 -18.26
C ASP A 22 14.74 6.71 -18.13
N ALA A 23 14.30 7.07 -16.93
CA ALA A 23 12.98 7.69 -16.72
C ALA A 23 12.87 8.99 -17.53
N SER A 24 11.72 9.25 -18.14
CA SER A 24 11.42 10.56 -18.76
C SER A 24 11.13 11.62 -17.68
N GLU A 25 11.05 12.89 -18.09
CA GLU A 25 10.59 13.96 -17.21
C GLU A 25 9.14 13.73 -16.75
N SER A 26 8.25 13.31 -17.67
CA SER A 26 6.87 12.99 -17.34
C SER A 26 6.76 11.81 -16.37
N GLU A 27 7.55 10.76 -16.53
CA GLU A 27 7.58 9.62 -15.61
C GLU A 27 8.05 10.05 -14.21
N ARG A 28 9.10 10.86 -14.12
CA ARG A 28 9.59 11.43 -12.84
C ARG A 28 8.51 12.24 -12.15
N ASP A 29 7.86 13.13 -12.88
CA ASP A 29 6.83 14.03 -12.34
C ASP A 29 5.60 13.25 -11.86
N VAL A 30 5.10 12.32 -12.67
CA VAL A 30 3.87 11.58 -12.38
C VAL A 30 4.09 10.54 -11.28
N LEU A 31 5.09 9.67 -11.42
CA LEU A 31 5.32 8.59 -10.47
C LEU A 31 5.86 9.11 -9.13
N GLY A 32 6.60 10.22 -9.15
CA GLY A 32 7.19 10.87 -7.97
C GLY A 32 6.18 11.68 -7.15
N ALA A 33 5.03 12.03 -7.73
CA ALA A 33 3.97 12.75 -7.04
C ALA A 33 3.16 11.88 -6.03
N ILE A 34 3.48 10.59 -5.92
CA ILE A 34 2.77 9.64 -5.07
C ILE A 34 3.71 9.21 -3.94
N PRO A 35 3.65 9.88 -2.77
CA PRO A 35 4.48 9.51 -1.64
C PRO A 35 3.96 8.25 -0.96
N TYR A 36 4.87 7.49 -0.33
CA TYR A 36 4.54 6.30 0.45
C TYR A 36 4.91 6.50 1.92
N GLN A 37 4.05 6.05 2.81
CA GLN A 37 4.31 6.00 4.25
C GLN A 37 4.59 4.57 4.69
N GLU A 38 5.72 4.40 5.39
CA GLU A 38 6.05 3.15 6.06
C GLU A 38 5.16 2.92 7.28
N ASN A 39 4.60 1.72 7.36
CA ASN A 39 3.81 1.23 8.46
C ASN A 39 4.43 -0.05 9.04
N ILE A 40 4.56 -0.10 10.36
CA ILE A 40 5.10 -1.25 11.07
C ILE A 40 3.94 -2.07 11.63
N VAL A 41 3.96 -3.37 11.36
CA VAL A 41 2.89 -4.31 11.72
C VAL A 41 3.46 -5.46 12.55
N TYR A 42 2.87 -5.70 13.71
CA TYR A 42 3.22 -6.82 14.57
C TYR A 42 2.03 -7.78 14.65
N LEU A 43 2.27 -9.06 14.37
CA LEU A 43 1.38 -10.16 14.69
C LEU A 43 1.80 -10.71 16.06
N HIS A 44 0.88 -10.78 17.02
CA HIS A 44 1.16 -11.18 18.40
C HIS A 44 -0.09 -11.71 19.11
N HIS A 45 0.08 -12.25 20.31
CA HIS A 45 -1.02 -12.66 21.21
C HIS A 45 -1.12 -11.81 22.49
N ASP A 46 -0.40 -10.69 22.54
CA ASP A 46 -0.43 -9.80 23.71
C ASP A 46 -1.76 -9.04 23.91
N ALA A 47 -2.66 -9.62 24.70
CA ALA A 47 -3.96 -9.05 25.03
C ALA A 47 -3.90 -7.71 25.81
N SER A 48 -2.73 -7.30 26.28
CA SER A 48 -2.52 -5.97 26.88
C SER A 48 -2.82 -4.82 25.91
N MET A 49 -2.74 -5.09 24.60
CA MET A 49 -3.02 -4.17 23.50
C MET A 49 -4.51 -3.98 23.22
N LEU A 50 -5.38 -4.68 23.95
CA LEU A 50 -6.83 -4.54 23.86
C LEU A 50 -7.38 -3.78 25.07
N PRO A 51 -8.62 -3.25 24.98
CA PRO A 51 -9.26 -2.63 26.14
C PRO A 51 -9.29 -3.56 27.36
N LYS A 52 -9.05 -2.99 28.55
CA LYS A 52 -9.07 -3.73 29.83
C LYS A 52 -10.39 -4.49 30.04
N ARG A 53 -11.51 -3.91 29.59
CA ARG A 53 -12.84 -4.55 29.65
C ARG A 53 -13.04 -5.40 28.40
N LYS A 54 -13.14 -6.72 28.56
CA LYS A 54 -13.40 -7.66 27.45
C LYS A 54 -14.67 -7.34 26.65
N LEU A 55 -15.69 -6.80 27.30
CA LEU A 55 -16.93 -6.37 26.63
C LEU A 55 -16.71 -5.22 25.63
N ALA A 56 -15.61 -4.49 25.73
CA ALA A 56 -15.24 -3.42 24.79
C ALA A 56 -14.30 -3.89 23.68
N TRP A 57 -14.00 -5.19 23.59
CA TRP A 57 -13.16 -5.72 22.52
C TRP A 57 -13.90 -5.63 21.20
N ALA A 58 -13.33 -4.88 20.27
CA ALA A 58 -13.82 -4.76 18.91
C ALA A 58 -12.87 -5.46 17.93
N ALA A 59 -13.33 -5.66 16.70
CA ALA A 59 -12.46 -6.09 15.61
C ALA A 59 -11.33 -5.07 15.36
N TRP A 60 -11.57 -3.78 15.62
CA TRP A 60 -10.64 -2.66 15.40
C TRP A 60 -10.55 -1.85 16.70
N ASN A 61 -9.38 -1.76 17.31
CA ASN A 61 -9.18 -1.06 18.58
C ASN A 61 -8.14 0.06 18.37
N TYR A 62 -8.61 1.30 18.25
CA TYR A 62 -7.75 2.47 18.03
C TYR A 62 -7.03 2.90 19.31
N HIS A 63 -5.76 3.28 19.16
CA HIS A 63 -4.94 3.80 20.25
C HIS A 63 -4.89 5.33 20.17
N VAL A 64 -5.64 6.00 21.04
CA VAL A 64 -5.58 7.45 21.21
C VAL A 64 -4.60 7.76 22.33
N THR A 65 -3.42 8.25 21.97
CA THR A 65 -2.34 8.56 22.90
C THR A 65 -2.26 10.07 23.18
N ALA A 66 -1.70 10.45 24.33
CA ALA A 66 -1.59 11.86 24.72
C ALA A 66 -0.73 12.70 23.76
N LYS A 67 0.29 12.07 23.15
CA LYS A 67 1.08 12.66 22.08
C LYS A 67 0.62 12.06 20.75
N PRO A 68 -0.10 12.80 19.90
CA PRO A 68 -0.62 12.26 18.66
C PRO A 68 0.51 11.81 17.73
N SER A 69 0.30 10.66 17.09
CA SER A 69 1.15 10.14 16.02
C SER A 69 0.63 10.63 14.66
N ASN A 70 1.53 10.85 13.71
CA ASN A 70 1.18 11.09 12.30
C ASN A 70 0.85 9.78 11.54
N LYS A 71 0.83 8.65 12.24
CA LYS A 71 0.46 7.34 11.69
C LYS A 71 -0.75 6.78 12.43
N VAL A 72 -1.57 6.03 11.70
CA VAL A 72 -2.69 5.28 12.27
C VAL A 72 -2.16 4.26 13.27
N GLN A 73 -2.69 4.28 14.48
CA GLN A 73 -2.34 3.33 15.54
C GLN A 73 -3.58 2.52 15.91
N VAL A 74 -3.56 1.23 15.59
CA VAL A 74 -4.72 0.34 15.75
C VAL A 74 -4.27 -1.09 16.03
N THR A 75 -4.99 -1.78 16.91
CA THR A 75 -4.90 -3.23 17.09
C THR A 75 -6.15 -3.90 16.55
N TYR A 76 -5.97 -4.72 15.53
CA TYR A 76 -7.00 -5.61 15.01
C TYR A 76 -7.09 -6.87 15.86
N ASN A 77 -8.31 -7.19 16.30
CA ASN A 77 -8.60 -8.49 16.87
C ASN A 77 -9.04 -9.44 15.76
N MET A 78 -8.12 -10.30 15.31
CA MET A 78 -8.36 -11.18 14.16
C MET A 78 -9.39 -12.28 14.47
N ASN A 79 -9.53 -12.67 15.74
CA ASN A 79 -10.59 -13.60 16.15
C ASN A 79 -11.98 -13.03 15.83
N ILE A 80 -12.20 -11.75 16.11
CA ILE A 80 -13.48 -11.09 15.81
C ILE A 80 -13.57 -10.80 14.31
N LEU A 81 -12.51 -10.23 13.72
CA LEU A 81 -12.53 -9.75 12.34
C LEU A 81 -12.67 -10.88 11.29
N GLN A 82 -12.10 -12.05 11.57
CA GLN A 82 -12.04 -13.18 10.64
C GLN A 82 -12.74 -14.43 11.21
N ASN A 83 -13.43 -14.31 12.35
CA ASN A 83 -14.10 -15.43 13.04
C ASN A 83 -13.16 -16.60 13.39
N ILE A 84 -11.91 -16.30 13.77
CA ILE A 84 -10.90 -17.32 14.12
C ILE A 84 -11.12 -17.81 15.55
N GLN A 85 -11.11 -19.13 15.76
CA GLN A 85 -11.15 -19.75 17.08
C GLN A 85 -9.73 -20.11 17.53
N SER A 86 -9.28 -19.58 18.66
CA SER A 86 -7.96 -19.87 19.24
C SER A 86 -7.97 -19.68 20.75
N PRO A 87 -7.11 -20.40 21.50
CA PRO A 87 -7.04 -20.27 22.96
C PRO A 87 -6.49 -18.92 23.41
N GLU A 88 -5.57 -18.34 22.65
CA GLU A 88 -5.05 -16.99 22.84
C GLU A 88 -5.54 -16.07 21.71
N PRO A 89 -5.71 -14.75 21.95
CA PRO A 89 -6.13 -13.83 20.91
C PRO A 89 -5.04 -13.69 19.83
N ILE A 90 -5.45 -13.60 18.57
CA ILE A 90 -4.57 -13.33 17.44
C ILE A 90 -4.74 -11.86 17.09
N LEU A 91 -3.70 -11.07 17.33
CA LEU A 91 -3.74 -9.63 17.23
C LEU A 91 -2.76 -9.12 16.19
N VAL A 92 -3.20 -8.14 15.42
CA VAL A 92 -2.36 -7.41 14.48
C VAL A 92 -2.33 -5.95 14.89
N THR A 93 -1.19 -5.46 15.37
CA THR A 93 -1.02 -4.06 15.77
C THR A 93 -0.21 -3.28 14.75
N LEU A 94 -0.76 -2.15 14.33
CA LEU A 94 -0.18 -1.18 13.41
C LEU A 94 0.40 0.01 14.19
N ASN A 95 1.67 0.33 13.98
CA ASN A 95 2.41 1.52 14.46
C ASN A 95 2.39 1.84 15.97
N HIS A 96 1.76 1.02 16.80
CA HIS A 96 1.73 1.15 18.26
C HIS A 96 2.46 -0.05 18.91
N THR A 97 3.68 -0.31 18.45
CA THR A 97 4.35 -1.59 18.69
C THR A 97 5.23 -1.62 19.94
N ASP A 98 5.59 -0.46 20.49
CA ASP A 98 6.55 -0.34 21.60
C ASP A 98 6.02 -0.91 22.93
N PHE A 99 4.70 -1.04 23.05
CA PHE A 99 4.02 -1.54 24.25
C PHE A 99 3.76 -3.05 24.19
N ILE A 100 4.08 -3.71 23.07
CA ILE A 100 3.86 -5.14 22.90
C ILE A 100 4.96 -5.90 23.64
N ASN A 101 4.58 -6.86 24.48
CA ASN A 101 5.54 -7.78 25.09
C ASN A 101 6.30 -8.56 23.99
N PRO A 102 7.64 -8.42 23.88
CA PRO A 102 8.43 -9.08 22.84
C PRO A 102 8.31 -10.61 22.83
N ALA A 103 8.10 -11.23 23.99
CA ALA A 103 7.95 -12.68 24.12
C ALA A 103 6.64 -13.21 23.51
N LYS A 104 5.68 -12.32 23.22
CA LYS A 104 4.39 -12.66 22.62
C LYS A 104 4.28 -12.32 21.13
N VAL A 105 5.38 -11.87 20.53
CA VAL A 105 5.43 -11.50 19.12
C VAL A 105 5.63 -12.75 18.27
N ILE A 106 4.73 -12.96 17.32
CA ILE A 106 4.79 -14.05 16.34
C ILE A 106 5.55 -13.58 15.09
N LYS A 107 5.23 -12.39 14.58
CA LYS A 107 5.85 -11.86 13.36
C LYS A 107 5.91 -10.34 13.36
N ARG A 108 6.95 -9.78 12.76
CA ARG A 108 7.11 -8.36 12.48
C ARG A 108 7.15 -8.16 10.97
N LEU A 109 6.41 -7.17 10.51
CA LEU A 109 6.21 -6.86 9.09
C LEU A 109 6.35 -5.35 8.90
N LYS A 110 6.81 -4.98 7.71
CA LYS A 110 6.88 -3.60 7.26
C LYS A 110 6.10 -3.50 5.96
N TYR A 111 5.17 -2.56 5.91
CA TYR A 111 4.36 -2.26 4.74
C TYR A 111 4.56 -0.82 4.32
N MET A 112 4.37 -0.55 3.04
CA MET A 112 4.39 0.79 2.47
C MET A 112 2.99 1.09 1.93
N HIS A 113 2.38 2.20 2.35
CA HIS A 113 1.06 2.61 1.87
C HIS A 113 1.17 3.93 1.10
N PRO A 114 0.50 4.06 -0.06
CA PRO A 114 0.42 5.34 -0.75
C PRO A 114 -0.30 6.36 0.13
N VAL A 115 0.19 7.60 0.13
CA VAL A 115 -0.40 8.71 0.87
C VAL A 115 -1.22 9.56 -0.09
N TYR A 116 -2.48 9.80 0.27
CA TYR A 116 -3.37 10.64 -0.52
C TYR A 116 -2.96 12.11 -0.42
N THR A 117 -2.63 12.69 -1.57
CA THR A 117 -2.28 14.10 -1.71
C THR A 117 -2.95 14.67 -2.95
N LEU A 118 -3.14 15.99 -2.99
CA LEU A 118 -3.67 16.67 -4.19
C LEU A 118 -2.76 16.43 -5.40
N ASN A 119 -1.44 16.47 -5.21
CA ASN A 119 -0.48 16.19 -6.27
C ASN A 119 -0.61 14.76 -6.80
N GLY A 120 -0.83 13.77 -5.92
CA GLY A 120 -1.09 12.39 -6.29
C GLY A 120 -2.36 12.26 -7.15
N VAL A 121 -3.45 12.92 -6.77
CA VAL A 121 -4.71 12.91 -7.55
C VAL A 121 -4.50 13.54 -8.93
N THR A 122 -3.77 14.66 -9.03
CA THR A 122 -3.43 15.26 -10.32
C THR A 122 -2.56 14.33 -11.17
N ALA A 123 -1.60 13.61 -10.56
CA ALA A 123 -0.76 12.66 -11.25
C ALA A 123 -1.53 11.43 -11.75
N GLN A 124 -2.52 10.94 -10.98
CA GLN A 124 -3.37 9.82 -11.40
C GLN A 124 -4.11 10.11 -12.72
N ALA A 125 -4.56 11.34 -12.94
CA ALA A 125 -5.20 11.75 -14.19
C ALA A 125 -4.26 11.73 -15.41
N ARG A 126 -2.94 11.67 -15.19
CA ARG A 126 -1.90 11.66 -16.23
C ARG A 126 -1.40 10.25 -16.56
N HIS A 127 -2.10 9.19 -16.15
CA HIS A 127 -1.69 7.80 -16.37
C HIS A 127 -1.35 7.46 -17.84
N ALA A 128 -2.17 7.97 -18.76
CA ALA A 128 -2.02 7.78 -20.21
C ALA A 128 -0.77 8.47 -20.80
N GLU A 129 -0.25 9.51 -20.12
CA GLU A 129 0.92 10.26 -20.57
C GLU A 129 2.19 9.43 -20.48
N ILE A 130 2.27 8.53 -19.49
CA ILE A 130 3.50 7.78 -19.19
C ILE A 130 3.39 6.29 -19.56
N SER A 131 2.18 5.73 -19.72
CA SER A 131 2.01 4.34 -20.13
C SER A 131 1.91 4.23 -21.66
N GLY A 132 2.95 3.71 -22.31
CA GLY A 132 3.04 3.65 -23.77
C GLY A 132 4.38 4.13 -24.34
N PRO A 133 4.70 5.44 -24.22
CA PRO A 133 5.73 6.08 -25.03
C PRO A 133 7.12 5.44 -24.95
N ASN A 134 7.52 4.95 -23.77
CA ASN A 134 8.84 4.35 -23.54
C ASN A 134 8.80 2.80 -23.56
N LEU A 135 7.79 2.21 -24.20
CA LEU A 135 7.54 0.76 -24.17
C LEU A 135 7.35 0.21 -22.74
N THR A 136 6.82 1.06 -21.87
CA THR A 136 6.54 0.77 -20.46
C THR A 136 5.08 1.10 -20.15
N ALA A 137 4.48 0.33 -19.25
CA ALA A 137 3.18 0.63 -18.68
C ALA A 137 3.20 0.44 -17.17
N PHE A 138 2.37 1.19 -16.46
CA PHE A 138 2.37 1.24 -15.00
C PHE A 138 1.02 0.81 -14.46
N ALA A 139 1.01 -0.11 -13.50
CA ALA A 139 -0.20 -0.59 -12.84
C ALA A 139 0.04 -0.73 -11.34
N GLY A 140 -1.01 -0.54 -10.56
CA GLY A 140 -0.97 -0.61 -9.11
C GLY A 140 -2.08 0.20 -8.48
N ALA A 141 -2.47 -0.18 -7.27
CA ALA A 141 -3.58 0.44 -6.55
C ALA A 141 -3.40 1.96 -6.31
N TYR A 142 -2.16 2.45 -6.39
CA TYR A 142 -1.83 3.87 -6.28
C TYR A 142 -2.38 4.73 -7.42
N TRP A 143 -2.89 4.15 -8.50
CA TRP A 143 -3.57 4.89 -9.56
C TRP A 143 -4.98 5.37 -9.18
N LEU A 144 -5.56 4.86 -8.09
CA LEU A 144 -6.89 5.25 -7.61
C LEU A 144 -6.89 5.31 -6.06
N ASN A 145 -7.74 4.52 -5.39
CA ASN A 145 -7.98 4.59 -3.94
C ASN A 145 -7.21 3.54 -3.12
N GLY A 146 -6.15 2.95 -3.68
CA GLY A 146 -5.20 2.14 -2.90
C GLY A 146 -5.72 0.79 -2.42
N PHE A 147 -6.89 0.34 -2.87
CA PHE A 147 -7.45 -0.97 -2.57
C PHE A 147 -7.17 -2.00 -3.67
N HIS A 148 -7.55 -3.25 -3.42
CA HIS A 148 -7.28 -4.36 -4.35
C HIS A 148 -7.97 -4.16 -5.71
N GLU A 149 -9.21 -3.68 -5.72
CA GLU A 149 -9.97 -3.39 -6.93
C GLU A 149 -9.29 -2.31 -7.78
N ASP A 150 -8.71 -1.30 -7.12
CA ASP A 150 -7.97 -0.23 -7.79
C ASP A 150 -6.72 -0.78 -8.53
N GLY A 151 -6.08 -1.79 -7.94
CA GLY A 151 -4.99 -2.53 -8.59
C GLY A 151 -5.45 -3.18 -9.90
N VAL A 152 -6.60 -3.86 -9.89
CA VAL A 152 -7.19 -4.50 -11.07
C VAL A 152 -7.62 -3.46 -12.11
N ALA A 153 -8.35 -2.43 -11.69
CA ALA A 153 -8.80 -1.34 -12.56
C ALA A 153 -7.62 -0.63 -13.25
N SER A 154 -6.55 -0.34 -12.52
CA SER A 154 -5.35 0.27 -13.09
C SER A 154 -4.62 -0.62 -14.10
N ALA A 155 -4.62 -1.94 -13.90
CA ALA A 155 -4.05 -2.89 -14.86
C ALA A 155 -4.86 -2.93 -16.16
N LEU A 156 -6.19 -2.87 -16.07
CA LEU A 156 -7.07 -2.76 -17.23
C LEU A 156 -6.87 -1.44 -17.99
N ALA A 157 -6.69 -0.33 -17.27
CA ALA A 157 -6.36 0.97 -17.88
C ALA A 157 -5.00 0.94 -18.59
N ALA A 158 -3.96 0.40 -17.94
CA ALA A 158 -2.63 0.21 -18.52
C ALA A 158 -2.68 -0.66 -19.79
N LEU A 159 -3.49 -1.73 -19.80
CA LEU A 159 -3.73 -2.56 -20.97
C LEU A 159 -4.42 -1.77 -22.11
N GLY A 160 -5.34 -0.87 -21.77
CA GLY A 160 -5.94 0.05 -22.73
C GLY A 160 -4.91 0.97 -23.38
N HIS A 161 -4.04 1.60 -22.59
CA HIS A 161 -2.95 2.45 -23.08
C HIS A 161 -1.96 1.70 -23.97
N PHE A 162 -1.60 0.47 -23.58
CA PHE A 162 -0.76 -0.42 -24.37
C PHE A 162 -1.37 -0.68 -25.74
N LYS A 163 -2.65 -1.11 -25.79
CA LYS A 163 -3.35 -1.39 -27.05
C LYS A 163 -3.37 -0.17 -27.97
N THR A 164 -3.67 1.00 -27.44
CA THR A 164 -3.69 2.26 -28.21
C THR A 164 -2.31 2.56 -28.81
N HIS A 165 -1.23 2.45 -28.01
CA HIS A 165 0.12 2.72 -28.50
C HIS A 165 0.61 1.68 -29.51
N THR A 166 0.36 0.40 -29.28
CA THR A 166 0.81 -0.66 -30.21
C THR A 166 0.01 -0.68 -31.50
N ALA A 167 -1.27 -0.27 -31.48
CA ALA A 167 -2.07 -0.16 -32.69
C ALA A 167 -1.71 1.07 -33.54
N GLN A 168 -1.08 2.09 -32.96
CA GLN A 168 -0.60 3.28 -33.68
C GLN A 168 0.82 3.10 -34.25
N GLY A 169 1.57 2.11 -33.77
CA GLY A 169 2.92 1.77 -34.24
C GLY A 169 3.01 0.60 -35.22
N ALA A 170 1.88 -0.02 -35.57
CA ALA A 170 1.74 -1.06 -36.59
C ALA A 170 1.07 -0.48 -37.85
#